data_AF-A0A166FHH8-F1
#
_entry.id   AF-A0A166FHH8-F1
#
_cell.length_a   1.000
_cell.length_b   1.000
_cell.length_c   1.000
_cell.angle_alpha   90.00
_cell.angle_beta   90.00
_cell.angle_gamma   90.00
#
_symmetry.space_group_name_H-M   'P 1'
#
loop_
_entity.id
_entity.type
_entity.pdbx_description
1 polymer ?
#
loop_
_entity_poly.entity_id
_entity_poly.type
_entity_poly.pdbx_seq_one_letter_code
_entity_poly.pdbx_strand_id
1 'polypeptide(L)'
;MPSASVSVNGTVIAQSSDTVVVEGNHYFPPQSLKEGILGDSNTQYTCGWKGDAKYYNGTVDGKQIKDIAWSYPNPKPAAQNIAGYLAFDKAKTTIQV
;
A
#
# COMPACT_ATOMS: atom_id res chain seq x y z
N MET A 1 13.23 17.19 2.99
CA MET A 1 13.41 15.74 2.76
C MET A 1 12.34 15.32 1.76
N PRO A 2 12.65 14.55 0.71
CA PRO A 2 11.61 14.11 -0.23
C PRO A 2 10.61 13.23 0.52
N SER A 3 9.32 13.54 0.37
CA SER A 3 8.21 12.81 0.98
C SER A 3 7.41 12.18 -0.13
N ALA A 4 7.22 10.87 -0.09
CA ALA A 4 6.34 10.20 -1.01
C ALA A 4 4.89 10.41 -0.58
N SER A 5 3.99 10.63 -1.53
CA SER A 5 2.55 10.72 -1.29
C SER A 5 1.77 9.95 -2.33
N VAL A 6 0.70 9.29 -1.90
CA VAL A 6 -0.23 8.57 -2.74
C VAL A 6 -1.57 9.29 -2.71
N SER A 7 -2.09 9.60 -3.89
CA SER A 7 -3.37 10.25 -4.06
C SER A 7 -4.28 9.52 -5.05
N VAL A 8 -5.58 9.68 -4.86
CA VAL A 8 -6.63 9.10 -5.70
C VAL A 8 -7.62 10.22 -5.99
N ASN A 9 -7.84 10.53 -7.27
CA ASN A 9 -8.70 11.65 -7.70
C ASN A 9 -8.37 12.99 -7.02
N GLY A 10 -7.11 13.24 -6.67
CA GLY A 10 -6.66 14.44 -5.96
C GLY A 10 -6.74 14.36 -4.42
N THR A 11 -7.35 13.31 -3.86
CA THR A 11 -7.38 13.07 -2.41
C THR A 11 -6.16 12.26 -1.99
N VAL A 12 -5.33 12.83 -1.10
CA VAL A 12 -4.17 12.12 -0.52
C VAL A 12 -4.66 11.06 0.46
N ILE A 13 -4.24 9.81 0.23
CA ILE A 13 -4.62 8.65 1.04
C ILE A 13 -3.47 8.13 1.90
N ALA A 14 -2.22 8.40 1.52
CA ALA A 14 -1.03 8.09 2.31
C ALA A 14 0.09 9.07 2.01
N GLN A 15 0.89 9.44 3.01
CA GLN A 15 2.08 10.29 2.83
C GLN A 15 3.14 9.97 3.87
N SER A 16 4.36 9.71 3.43
CA SER A 16 5.50 9.42 4.32
C SER A 16 6.83 9.80 3.69
N SER A 17 7.77 10.25 4.50
CA SER A 17 9.20 10.29 4.15
C SER A 17 9.89 8.94 4.32
N ASP A 18 9.31 8.05 5.13
CA ASP A 18 9.93 6.80 5.56
C ASP A 18 9.40 5.61 4.72
N THR A 19 9.44 5.75 3.39
CA THR A 19 9.03 4.67 2.49
C THR A 19 10.19 3.75 2.13
N VAL A 20 9.89 2.46 1.97
CA VAL A 20 10.86 1.46 1.51
C VAL A 20 10.56 1.11 0.06
N VAL A 21 11.55 1.14 -0.82
CA VAL A 21 11.36 0.78 -2.23
C VAL A 21 11.82 -0.65 -2.47
N VAL A 22 10.91 -1.51 -2.94
CA VAL A 22 11.22 -2.89 -3.33
C VAL A 22 10.60 -3.17 -4.70
N GLU A 23 11.43 -3.63 -5.65
CA GLU A 23 11.01 -3.89 -7.04
C GLU A 23 10.28 -2.69 -7.70
N GLY A 24 10.74 -1.46 -7.38
CA GLY A 24 10.14 -0.22 -7.89
C GLY A 24 8.79 0.15 -7.27
N ASN A 25 8.32 -0.58 -6.24
CA ASN A 25 7.12 -0.24 -5.48
C ASN A 25 7.49 0.45 -4.18
N HIS A 26 6.80 1.54 -3.87
CA HIS A 26 6.94 2.24 -2.59
C HIS A 26 6.03 1.58 -1.56
N TYR A 27 6.66 1.12 -0.48
CA TYR A 27 6.02 0.57 0.69
C TYR A 27 5.97 1.66 1.75
N PHE A 28 4.75 2.04 2.12
CA PHE A 28 4.43 3.05 3.08
C PHE A 28 4.17 2.41 4.44
N PRO A 29 4.67 2.99 5.54
CA PRO A 29 4.39 2.46 6.86
C PRO A 29 2.89 2.63 7.17
N PRO A 30 2.26 1.71 7.93
CA PRO A 30 0.83 1.73 8.17
C PRO A 30 0.35 3.03 8.85
N GLN A 31 1.20 3.66 9.67
CA GLN A 31 0.94 4.95 10.31
C GLN A 31 0.81 6.14 9.34
N SER A 32 1.29 5.99 8.10
CA SER A 32 1.19 7.04 7.08
C SER A 32 -0.11 7.01 6.29
N LEU A 33 -0.89 5.94 6.45
CA LEU A 33 -2.19 5.79 5.81
C LEU A 33 -3.25 6.61 6.57
N LYS A 34 -4.12 7.28 5.83
CA LYS A 34 -5.30 7.90 6.40
C LYS A 34 -6.32 6.83 6.84
N GLU A 35 -6.72 6.89 8.10
CA GLU A 35 -7.70 5.95 8.68
C GLU A 35 -9.04 6.00 7.95
N GLY A 36 -9.71 4.84 7.86
CA GLY A 36 -11.01 4.71 7.20
C GLY A 36 -10.98 4.70 5.66
N ILE A 37 -9.81 4.86 5.04
CA ILE A 37 -9.68 4.73 3.58
C ILE A 37 -9.63 3.27 3.16
N LEU A 38 -8.83 2.43 3.84
CA LEU A 38 -8.67 1.03 3.47
C LEU A 38 -9.64 0.12 4.22
N GLY A 39 -10.26 -0.80 3.49
CA GLY A 39 -11.04 -1.91 3.99
C GLY A 39 -10.49 -3.24 3.48
N ASP A 40 -10.79 -4.34 4.18
CA ASP A 40 -10.31 -5.67 3.80
C ASP A 40 -10.82 -6.09 2.41
N SER A 41 -9.96 -6.74 1.64
CA SER A 41 -10.34 -7.43 0.40
C SER A 41 -10.23 -8.95 0.57
N ASN A 42 -11.10 -9.69 -0.11
CA ASN A 42 -11.04 -11.15 -0.17
C ASN A 42 -9.98 -11.66 -1.16
N THR A 43 -9.25 -10.77 -1.84
CA THR A 43 -8.18 -11.16 -2.76
C THR A 43 -7.00 -11.72 -1.97
N GLN A 44 -6.69 -12.99 -2.25
CA GLN A 44 -5.54 -13.69 -1.70
C GLN A 44 -4.50 -13.90 -2.80
N TYR A 45 -3.25 -13.62 -2.46
CA TYR A 45 -2.12 -13.88 -3.34
C TYR A 45 -0.91 -14.25 -2.50
N THR A 46 -0.16 -15.23 -2.94
CA THR A 46 1.06 -15.65 -2.25
C THR A 46 2.23 -15.55 -3.21
N CYS A 47 3.23 -14.77 -2.81
CA CYS A 47 4.50 -14.66 -3.53
C CYS A 47 5.48 -15.70 -2.99
N GLY A 48 6.14 -16.44 -3.88
CA GLY A 48 7.07 -17.51 -3.50
C GLY A 48 8.20 -17.08 -2.56
N TRP A 49 8.64 -15.82 -2.62
CA TRP A 49 9.72 -15.31 -1.78
C TRP A 49 9.30 -14.20 -0.80
N LYS A 50 8.21 -13.47 -1.04
CA LYS A 50 7.71 -12.45 -0.10
C LYS A 50 6.74 -13.02 0.94
N GLY A 51 6.00 -14.09 0.63
CA GLY A 51 4.95 -14.64 1.50
C GLY A 51 3.54 -14.21 1.07
N ASP A 52 2.60 -14.25 2.00
CA ASP A 52 1.18 -13.96 1.74
C ASP A 52 0.92 -12.46 1.67
N ALA A 53 0.38 -12.01 0.55
CA ALA A 53 -0.09 -10.66 0.35
C ALA A 53 -1.56 -10.55 0.77
N LYS A 54 -1.85 -9.55 1.60
CA LYS A 54 -3.19 -9.13 1.97
C LYS A 54 -3.56 -7.90 1.17
N TYR A 55 -4.62 -7.99 0.36
CA TYR A 55 -5.13 -6.85 -0.41
C TYR A 55 -6.16 -6.06 0.38
N TYR A 56 -6.26 -4.78 0.03
CA TYR A 56 -7.20 -3.83 0.61
C TYR A 56 -7.96 -3.08 -0.49
N ASN A 57 -9.25 -2.88 -0.26
CA ASN A 57 -10.09 -2.00 -1.05
C ASN A 57 -9.98 -0.58 -0.48
N GLY A 58 -9.96 0.44 -1.33
CA GLY A 58 -9.94 1.83 -0.90
C GLY A 58 -11.28 2.51 -1.11
N THR A 59 -11.80 3.20 -0.11
CA THR A 59 -12.98 4.06 -0.26
C THR A 59 -12.52 5.50 -0.29
N VAL A 60 -12.65 6.15 -1.45
CA VAL A 60 -12.28 7.56 -1.67
C VAL A 60 -13.46 8.27 -2.31
N ASP A 61 -13.88 9.40 -1.73
CA ASP A 61 -15.01 10.21 -2.19
C ASP A 61 -16.31 9.38 -2.38
N GLY A 62 -16.56 8.43 -1.47
CA GLY A 62 -17.73 7.55 -1.51
C GLY A 62 -17.68 6.46 -2.58
N LYS A 63 -16.57 6.32 -3.33
CA LYS A 63 -16.35 5.25 -4.29
C LYS A 63 -15.37 4.22 -3.75
N GLN A 64 -15.79 2.95 -3.78
CA GLN A 64 -14.91 1.84 -3.46
C GLN A 64 -14.08 1.44 -4.69
N ILE A 65 -12.77 1.34 -4.51
CA ILE A 65 -11.79 0.92 -5.49
C ILE A 65 -11.23 -0.42 -5.02
N LYS A 66 -11.49 -1.47 -5.80
CA LYS A 66 -11.07 -2.82 -5.45
C LYS A 66 -9.55 -2.97 -5.56
N ASP A 67 -8.95 -3.66 -4.57
CA ASP A 67 -7.53 -4.05 -4.56
C ASP A 67 -6.59 -2.86 -4.87
N ILE A 68 -6.83 -1.73 -4.21
CA ILE A 68 -6.06 -0.49 -4.41
C ILE A 68 -4.68 -0.56 -3.76
N ALA A 69 -4.57 -1.34 -2.69
CA ALA A 69 -3.36 -1.49 -1.90
C ALA A 69 -3.17 -2.97 -1.52
N TRP A 70 -1.93 -3.32 -1.22
CA TRP A 70 -1.57 -4.61 -0.65
C TRP A 70 -0.51 -4.48 0.43
N SER A 71 -0.49 -5.41 1.36
CA SER A 71 0.51 -5.51 2.42
C SER A 71 0.99 -6.94 2.58
N TYR A 72 2.19 -7.11 3.12
CA TYR A 72 2.68 -8.39 3.58
C TYR A 72 2.73 -8.35 5.12
N PRO A 73 1.69 -8.82 5.84
CA PRO A 73 1.68 -8.79 7.30
C PRO A 73 2.72 -9.75 7.90
N ASN A 74 2.93 -10.91 7.24
CA ASN A 74 3.89 -11.93 7.66
C ASN A 74 4.83 -12.27 6.50
N PRO A 75 5.74 -11.36 6.10
CA PRO A 75 6.62 -11.63 4.99
C PRO A 75 7.70 -12.65 5.37
N LYS A 76 8.27 -13.32 4.38
CA LYS A 76 9.44 -14.18 4.58
C LYS A 76 10.68 -13.35 4.99
N PRO A 77 11.74 -13.98 5.55
CA PRO A 77 12.92 -13.27 6.06
C PRO A 77 13.54 -12.26 5.08
N ALA A 78 13.54 -12.57 3.78
CA ALA A 78 14.09 -11.70 2.73
C ALA A 78 13.29 -10.40 2.51
N ALA A 79 12.05 -10.31 3.01
CA ALA A 79 11.15 -9.17 2.85
C ALA A 79 10.68 -8.60 4.20
N GLN A 80 11.41 -8.87 5.29
CA GLN A 80 11.06 -8.40 6.64
C GLN A 80 11.07 -6.87 6.78
N ASN A 81 11.86 -6.18 5.94
CA ASN A 81 11.91 -4.72 5.89
C ASN A 81 10.59 -4.06 5.42
N ILE A 82 9.65 -4.82 4.83
CA ILE A 82 8.33 -4.35 4.40
C ILE A 82 7.19 -4.99 5.20
N ALA A 83 7.49 -5.61 6.35
CA ALA A 83 6.50 -6.28 7.19
C ALA A 83 5.43 -5.30 7.69
N GLY A 84 4.18 -5.53 7.29
CA GLY A 84 3.04 -4.68 7.63
C GLY A 84 2.99 -3.35 6.85
N TYR A 85 3.92 -3.10 5.93
CA TYR A 85 3.88 -1.90 5.08
C TYR A 85 2.87 -2.07 3.95
N LEU A 86 2.36 -0.96 3.44
CA LEU A 86 1.34 -0.89 2.40
C LEU A 86 1.96 -0.38 1.10
N ALA A 87 1.78 -1.12 0.02
CA ALA A 87 2.07 -0.65 -1.34
C ALA A 87 0.77 -0.40 -2.09
N PHE A 88 0.81 0.49 -3.08
CA PHE A 88 -0.36 0.96 -3.82
C PHE A 88 -0.24 0.69 -5.31
N ASP A 89 -1.38 0.39 -5.93
CA ASP A 89 -1.48 0.11 -7.36
C ASP A 89 -1.32 1.42 -8.16
N LYS A 90 -0.27 1.50 -8.98
CA LYS A 90 0.06 2.67 -9.81
C LYS A 90 -0.95 2.92 -10.93
N ALA A 91 -1.74 1.92 -11.32
CA ALA A 91 -2.81 2.11 -12.30
C ALA A 91 -4.06 2.75 -11.69
N LYS A 92 -4.21 2.66 -10.37
CA LYS A 92 -5.39 3.18 -9.61
C LYS A 92 -5.05 4.40 -8.76
N THR A 93 -3.78 4.63 -8.49
CA THR A 93 -3.29 5.68 -7.60
C THR A 93 -2.19 6.48 -8.28
N THR A 94 -2.09 7.76 -7.92
CA THR A 94 -0.98 8.63 -8.32
C THR A 94 0.03 8.70 -7.19
N ILE A 95 1.23 8.19 -7.44
CA ILE A 95 2.35 8.23 -6.49
C ILE A 95 3.27 9.38 -6.90
N GLN A 96 3.50 10.32 -5.98
CA GLN A 96 4.46 11.41 -6.11
C GLN A 96 5.59 11.18 -5.11
N VAL A 97 6.84 11.38 -5.52
CA VAL A 97 8.07 11.17 -4.74
C VAL A 97 9.00 12.36 -4.85
#